data_AF-A0A429MKU6-F1
#
_entry.id   AF-A0A429MKU6-F1
#
_cell.length_a   1.000
_cell.length_b   1.000
_cell.length_c   1.000
_cell.angle_alpha   90.00
_cell.angle_beta   90.00
_cell.angle_gamma   90.00
#
_symmetry.space_group_name_H-M   'P 1'
#
loop_
_entity.id
_entity.type
_entity.pdbx_description
1 polymer ?
#
loop_
_entity_poly.entity_id
_entity_poly.type
_entity_poly.pdbx_seq_one_letter_code
_entity_poly.pdbx_strand_id
1 'polypeptide(L)'
;MNSEPSVYHKRRHAARTTDEYLFHQLVPYLGNKRRLLHLILEALEITGTLNSKKKNPPIFADFFAGSGVVSRLARQNGYRVIANDWEPYSHALNHAILACVDAPAFKELGGYQKAIDYLNRLPEVKGWVTHNLCPRNDDVY
;
A
#
# COMPACT_ATOMS: atom_id res chain seq x y z
N MET A 1 -8.68 -21.90 -7.22
CA MET A 1 -8.67 -20.77 -6.26
C MET A 1 -9.05 -19.52 -7.04
N ASN A 2 -10.05 -18.76 -6.59
CA ASN A 2 -10.61 -17.64 -7.37
C ASN A 2 -9.51 -16.62 -7.73
N SER A 3 -9.26 -16.47 -9.03
CA SER A 3 -8.31 -15.53 -9.66
C SER A 3 -8.82 -14.08 -9.72
N GLU A 4 -10.02 -13.81 -9.20
CA GLU A 4 -10.61 -12.47 -9.20
C GLU A 4 -9.84 -11.36 -8.46
N PRO A 5 -9.19 -11.58 -7.29
CA PRO A 5 -8.64 -10.47 -6.51
C PRO A 5 -7.42 -9.79 -7.16
N SER A 6 -6.82 -10.41 -8.18
CA SER A 6 -5.69 -9.82 -8.93
C SER A 6 -6.10 -9.01 -10.17
N VAL A 7 -7.36 -9.06 -10.61
CA VAL A 7 -7.81 -8.36 -11.82
C VAL A 7 -8.23 -6.94 -11.48
N TYR A 8 -7.54 -5.95 -12.05
CA TYR A 8 -7.85 -4.54 -11.76
C TYR A 8 -9.10 -4.03 -12.47
N HIS A 9 -10.02 -3.44 -11.70
CA HIS A 9 -11.22 -2.76 -12.19
C HIS A 9 -11.22 -1.29 -11.78
N LYS A 10 -11.25 -0.35 -12.74
CA LYS A 10 -11.11 1.10 -12.47
C LYS A 10 -12.11 1.66 -11.47
N ARG A 11 -13.39 1.24 -11.51
CA ARG A 11 -14.44 1.74 -10.60
C ARG A 11 -14.38 1.08 -9.22
N ARG A 12 -14.20 -0.25 -9.19
CA ARG A 12 -14.15 -1.03 -7.95
C ARG A 12 -12.89 -0.74 -7.15
N HIS A 13 -11.75 -0.58 -7.83
CA HIS A 13 -10.43 -0.41 -7.22
C HIS A 13 -9.96 1.05 -7.21
N ALA A 14 -10.91 1.99 -7.17
CA ALA A 14 -10.60 3.39 -6.96
C ALA A 14 -9.98 3.56 -5.57
N ALA A 15 -8.81 4.21 -5.50
CA ALA A 15 -8.03 4.33 -4.27
C ALA A 15 -8.79 4.95 -3.09
N ARG A 16 -9.80 5.79 -3.38
CA ARG A 16 -10.69 6.43 -2.38
C ARG A 16 -11.58 5.44 -1.63
N THR A 17 -11.97 4.34 -2.27
CA THR A 17 -13.10 3.51 -1.81
C THR A 17 -12.78 2.03 -1.68
N THR A 18 -11.68 1.56 -2.27
CA THR A 18 -11.31 0.13 -2.19
C THR A 18 -10.55 -0.16 -0.91
N ASP A 19 -10.93 -1.22 -0.20
CA ASP A 19 -10.17 -1.80 0.91
C ASP A 19 -9.36 -3.03 0.49
N GLU A 20 -9.35 -3.35 -0.81
CA GLU A 20 -8.57 -4.48 -1.32
C GLU A 20 -7.07 -4.18 -1.21
N TYR A 21 -6.35 -4.99 -0.44
CA TYR A 21 -4.92 -4.79 -0.11
C TYR A 21 -4.03 -4.37 -1.29
N LEU A 22 -4.19 -5.02 -2.45
CA LEU A 22 -3.41 -4.71 -3.65
C LEU A 22 -3.64 -3.30 -4.17
N PHE A 23 -4.84 -2.75 -4.01
CA PHE A 23 -5.27 -1.50 -4.65
C PHE A 23 -5.52 -0.35 -3.66
N HIS A 24 -5.65 -0.65 -2.36
CA HIS A 24 -5.94 0.31 -1.30
C HIS A 24 -4.84 1.37 -1.19
N GLN A 25 -5.24 2.66 -1.20
CA GLN A 25 -4.35 3.81 -0.99
C GLN A 25 -3.12 3.82 -1.93
N LEU A 26 -3.25 3.33 -3.17
CA LEU A 26 -2.17 3.41 -4.15
C LEU A 26 -2.10 4.79 -4.81
N VAL A 27 -0.98 5.49 -4.63
CA VAL A 27 -0.67 6.72 -5.34
C VAL A 27 -0.63 6.48 -6.86
N PRO A 28 -1.22 7.36 -7.70
CA PRO A 28 -1.06 7.29 -9.14
C PRO A 28 0.42 7.37 -9.53
N TYR A 29 0.85 6.44 -10.38
CA TYR A 29 2.23 6.33 -10.84
C TYR A 29 2.26 6.03 -12.33
N LEU A 30 3.12 6.72 -13.07
CA LEU A 30 3.26 6.51 -14.51
C LEU A 30 3.80 5.10 -14.76
N GLY A 31 3.18 4.37 -15.69
CA GLY A 31 3.59 2.99 -15.97
C GLY A 31 3.23 2.00 -14.85
N ASN A 32 2.27 2.32 -13.97
CA ASN A 32 1.78 1.36 -12.98
C ASN A 32 1.29 0.05 -13.63
N LYS A 33 1.54 -1.07 -12.96
CA LYS A 33 1.28 -2.43 -13.47
C LYS A 33 -0.05 -3.02 -13.00
N ARG A 34 -0.99 -2.20 -12.51
CA ARG A 34 -2.27 -2.68 -11.93
C ARG A 34 -3.05 -3.59 -12.88
N ARG A 35 -3.07 -3.25 -14.17
CA ARG A 35 -3.76 -4.05 -15.22
C ARG A 35 -3.02 -5.34 -15.59
N LEU A 36 -1.75 -5.47 -15.24
CA LEU A 36 -0.86 -6.58 -15.62
C LEU A 36 -0.60 -7.55 -14.45
N LEU A 37 -1.23 -7.34 -13.29
CA LEU A 37 -0.99 -8.18 -12.11
C LEU A 37 -1.33 -9.66 -12.34
N HIS A 38 -2.35 -9.95 -13.15
CA HIS A 38 -2.71 -11.33 -13.51
C HIS A 38 -1.55 -12.05 -14.25
N LEU A 39 -0.93 -11.39 -15.23
CA LEU A 39 0.24 -11.96 -15.94
C LEU A 39 1.44 -12.17 -15.01
N ILE A 40 1.66 -11.23 -14.08
CA ILE A 40 2.74 -11.37 -13.09
C ILE A 40 2.44 -12.54 -12.15
N LEU A 41 1.18 -12.69 -11.72
CA LEU A 41 0.77 -13.81 -10.86
C LEU A 41 0.96 -15.15 -11.58
N GLU A 42 0.54 -15.27 -12.85
CA GLU A 42 0.78 -16.46 -13.68
C GLU A 42 2.28 -16.79 -13.79
N ALA A 43 3.13 -15.77 -14.00
CA ALA A 43 4.57 -15.97 -14.03
C ALA A 43 5.12 -16.48 -12.68
N LEU A 44 4.60 -15.97 -11.55
CA LEU A 44 4.97 -16.45 -10.22
C LEU A 44 4.45 -17.88 -9.97
N GLU A 45 3.26 -18.24 -10.45
CA GLU A 45 2.69 -19.60 -10.37
C GLU A 45 3.64 -20.62 -11.02
N ILE A 46 4.16 -20.32 -12.21
CA ILE A 46 5.09 -21.19 -12.96
C ILE A 46 6.36 -21.50 -12.16
N THR A 47 6.81 -20.59 -11.29
CA THR A 47 7.98 -20.84 -10.45
C THR A 47 7.76 -21.92 -9.39
N GLY A 48 6.50 -22.25 -9.07
CA GLY A 48 6.16 -23.19 -8.00
C GLY A 48 6.52 -22.71 -6.59
N THR A 49 6.73 -21.39 -6.40
CA THR A 49 7.17 -20.82 -5.11
C THR A 49 6.09 -20.07 -4.33
N LEU A 50 4.90 -19.91 -4.90
CA LEU A 50 3.75 -19.27 -4.23
C LEU A 50 3.37 -19.95 -2.92
N ASN A 51 2.98 -19.15 -1.92
CA ASN A 51 2.45 -19.62 -0.64
C ASN A 51 3.33 -20.71 0.03
N SER A 52 4.64 -20.64 -0.23
CA SER A 52 5.61 -21.61 0.27
C SER A 52 5.60 -21.63 1.79
N LYS A 53 5.17 -22.75 2.39
CA LYS A 53 5.22 -23.00 3.85
C LYS A 53 6.63 -23.30 4.36
N LYS A 54 7.66 -23.09 3.53
CA LYS A 54 9.06 -23.30 3.92
C LYS A 54 9.44 -22.30 5.02
N LYS A 55 10.33 -22.74 5.92
CA LYS A 55 10.87 -21.90 7.01
C LYS A 55 11.46 -20.57 6.49
N ASN A 56 12.01 -20.59 5.28
CA ASN A 56 12.48 -19.41 4.57
C ASN A 56 11.58 -19.16 3.34
N PRO A 57 10.80 -18.07 3.32
CA PRO A 57 10.01 -17.71 2.14
C PRO A 57 10.93 -17.34 0.97
N PRO A 58 10.49 -17.58 -0.28
CA PRO A 58 11.20 -17.10 -1.46
C PRO A 58 11.32 -15.57 -1.43
N ILE A 59 12.39 -15.05 -2.04
CA ILE A 59 12.64 -13.62 -2.12
C ILE A 59 12.13 -13.10 -3.47
N PHE A 60 11.34 -12.03 -3.43
CA PHE A 60 10.97 -11.26 -4.61
C PHE A 60 11.66 -9.89 -4.55
N ALA A 61 12.52 -9.60 -5.54
CA ALA A 61 13.22 -8.33 -5.64
C ALA A 61 12.53 -7.44 -6.69
N ASP A 62 11.90 -6.36 -6.24
CA ASP A 62 11.24 -5.35 -7.06
C ASP A 62 12.15 -4.13 -7.18
N PHE A 63 12.98 -4.08 -8.22
CA PHE A 63 13.98 -3.01 -8.37
C PHE A 63 13.40 -1.64 -8.78
N PHE A 64 12.14 -1.64 -9.24
CA PHE A 64 11.44 -0.48 -9.79
C PHE A 64 10.02 -0.41 -9.22
N ALA A 65 9.93 -0.40 -7.90
CA ALA A 65 8.69 -0.64 -7.17
C ALA A 65 7.61 0.42 -7.44
N GLY A 66 8.00 1.67 -7.70
CA GLY A 66 7.09 2.82 -7.82
C GLY A 66 6.08 2.84 -6.67
N SER A 67 4.78 2.97 -7.00
CA SER A 67 3.70 2.90 -5.99
C SER A 67 3.55 1.55 -5.23
N GLY A 68 4.29 0.50 -5.60
CA GLY A 68 4.40 -0.74 -4.84
C GLY A 68 3.39 -1.84 -5.15
N VAL A 69 2.56 -1.70 -6.20
CA VAL A 69 1.49 -2.67 -6.49
C VAL A 69 2.02 -4.10 -6.77
N VAL A 70 3.17 -4.23 -7.44
CA VAL A 70 3.79 -5.53 -7.74
C VAL A 70 4.43 -6.12 -6.49
N SER A 71 5.18 -5.31 -5.74
CA SER A 71 5.67 -5.65 -4.41
C SER A 71 4.56 -6.17 -3.47
N ARG A 72 3.39 -5.53 -3.45
CA ARG A 72 2.21 -6.00 -2.69
C ARG A 72 1.71 -7.35 -3.18
N LEU A 73 1.61 -7.55 -4.50
CA LEU A 73 1.22 -8.83 -5.09
C LEU A 73 2.15 -9.96 -4.64
N ALA A 74 3.47 -9.75 -4.69
CA ALA A 74 4.43 -10.73 -4.20
C ALA A 74 4.27 -10.98 -2.68
N ARG A 75 4.15 -9.92 -1.86
CA ARG A 75 3.96 -10.08 -0.40
C ARG A 75 2.70 -10.89 -0.07
N GLN A 76 1.57 -10.59 -0.72
CA GLN A 76 0.31 -11.32 -0.51
C GLN A 76 0.43 -12.81 -0.87
N ASN A 77 1.35 -13.16 -1.76
CA ASN A 77 1.61 -14.52 -2.20
C ASN A 77 2.75 -15.22 -1.44
N GLY A 78 3.15 -14.69 -0.27
CA GLY A 78 4.07 -15.35 0.66
C GLY A 78 5.55 -15.12 0.37
N TYR A 79 5.91 -14.16 -0.49
CA TYR A 79 7.31 -13.78 -0.68
C TYR A 79 7.79 -12.83 0.40
N ARG A 80 9.08 -12.95 0.74
CA ARG A 80 9.83 -11.85 1.34
C ARG A 80 10.17 -10.85 0.23
N VAL A 81 9.69 -9.63 0.36
CA VAL A 81 9.86 -8.60 -0.68
C VAL A 81 11.02 -7.68 -0.35
N ILE A 82 11.88 -7.44 -1.33
CA ILE A 82 12.88 -6.37 -1.33
C ILE A 82 12.43 -5.37 -2.39
N ALA A 83 11.93 -4.22 -1.97
CA ALA A 83 11.47 -3.17 -2.87
C ALA A 83 12.50 -2.05 -2.93
N ASN A 84 12.82 -1.62 -4.14
CA ASN A 84 13.74 -0.53 -4.43
C ASN A 84 13.13 0.39 -5.49
N ASP A 85 13.47 1.67 -5.39
CA ASP A 85 13.20 2.67 -6.41
C ASP A 85 14.20 3.83 -6.22
N TRP A 86 14.44 4.60 -7.27
CA TRP A 86 15.27 5.79 -7.18
C TRP A 86 14.55 6.94 -6.46
N GLU A 87 13.23 7.01 -6.59
CA GLU A 87 12.46 8.14 -6.09
C GLU A 87 12.22 8.02 -4.56
N PRO A 88 12.64 9.01 -3.75
CA PRO A 88 12.56 8.91 -2.29
C PRO A 88 11.13 8.70 -1.74
N TYR A 89 10.12 9.23 -2.42
CA TYR A 89 8.74 9.03 -2.00
C TYR A 89 8.27 7.57 -2.17
N SER A 90 8.84 6.83 -3.14
CA SER A 90 8.56 5.41 -3.32
C SER A 90 9.01 4.61 -2.11
N HIS A 91 10.15 4.96 -1.51
CA HIS A 91 10.60 4.34 -0.26
C HIS A 91 9.58 4.53 0.86
N ALA A 92 9.08 5.76 1.08
CA ALA A 92 8.07 6.01 2.13
C ALA A 92 6.78 5.21 1.93
N LEU A 93 6.28 5.17 0.69
CA LEU A 93 5.06 4.41 0.33
C LEU A 93 5.24 2.91 0.53
N ASN A 94 6.33 2.35 -0.01
CA ASN A 94 6.60 0.92 0.10
C ASN A 94 6.93 0.52 1.54
N HIS A 95 7.68 1.32 2.28
CA HIS A 95 8.01 1.03 3.68
C HIS A 95 6.75 0.97 4.54
N ALA A 96 5.85 1.96 4.43
CA ALA A 96 4.61 1.99 5.21
C ALA A 96 3.74 0.74 5.01
N ILE A 97 3.74 0.16 3.81
CA ILE A 97 2.93 -1.03 3.51
C ILE A 97 3.70 -2.33 3.72
N LEU A 98 5.00 -2.36 3.38
CA LEU A 98 5.83 -3.57 3.39
C LEU A 98 6.49 -3.85 4.74
N ALA A 99 6.69 -2.85 5.59
CA ALA A 99 7.27 -3.03 6.93
C ALA A 99 6.19 -3.16 8.02
N CYS A 100 5.06 -2.46 7.88
CA CYS A 100 3.95 -2.58 8.83
C CYS A 100 3.22 -3.91 8.59
N VAL A 101 3.37 -4.84 9.53
CA VAL A 101 2.61 -6.10 9.56
C VAL A 101 1.32 -5.91 10.35
N ASP A 102 1.41 -5.19 11.46
CA ASP A 102 0.31 -4.89 12.35
C ASP A 102 0.18 -3.37 12.53
N ALA A 103 -1.01 -2.93 12.92
CA ALA A 103 -1.22 -1.54 13.30
C ALA A 103 -0.27 -1.18 14.47
N PRO A 104 0.42 -0.03 14.41
CA PRO A 104 1.31 0.38 15.49
C PRO A 104 0.51 0.57 16.79
N ALA A 105 1.06 0.06 17.90
CA ALA A 105 0.36 0.07 19.18
C ALA A 105 0.31 1.46 19.85
N PHE A 106 1.08 2.44 19.37
CA PHE A 106 1.18 3.80 19.94
C PHE A 106 1.33 3.82 21.47
N LYS A 107 2.16 2.93 22.04
CA LYS A 107 2.31 2.76 23.49
C LYS A 107 2.72 4.06 24.20
N GLU A 108 3.66 4.80 23.61
CA GLU A 108 4.12 6.09 24.14
C GLU A 108 3.04 7.17 24.16
N LEU A 109 1.98 7.01 23.36
CA LEU A 109 0.81 7.90 23.33
C LEU A 109 -0.39 7.29 24.08
N GLY A 110 -0.19 6.20 24.82
CA GLY A 110 -1.23 5.54 25.61
C GLY A 110 -2.21 4.69 24.80
N GLY A 111 -1.86 4.30 23.57
CA GLY A 111 -2.68 3.49 22.68
C GLY A 111 -3.26 4.29 21.51
N TYR A 112 -3.77 3.56 20.51
CA TYR A 112 -4.24 4.15 19.24
C TYR A 112 -5.28 5.26 19.45
N GLN A 113 -6.35 5.00 20.23
CA GLN A 113 -7.40 5.99 20.46
C GLN A 113 -6.87 7.25 21.15
N LYS A 114 -6.02 7.09 22.18
CA LYS A 114 -5.43 8.24 22.90
C LYS A 114 -4.49 9.06 22.01
N ALA A 115 -3.76 8.41 21.11
CA ALA A 115 -2.94 9.10 20.11
C ALA A 115 -3.81 10.00 19.21
N ILE A 116 -4.92 9.46 18.69
CA ILE A 116 -5.86 10.22 17.86
C ILE A 116 -6.49 11.36 18.66
N ASP A 117 -6.97 11.10 19.88
CA ASP A 117 -7.57 12.12 20.74
C ASP A 117 -6.58 13.25 21.08
N TYR A 118 -5.31 12.91 21.30
CA TYR A 118 -4.26 13.89 21.52
C TYR A 118 -4.02 14.76 20.28
N LEU A 119 -3.86 14.14 19.11
CA LEU A 119 -3.62 14.85 17.85
C LEU A 119 -4.79 15.79 17.51
N ASN A 120 -6.03 15.34 17.71
CA ASN A 120 -7.24 16.14 17.48
C ASN A 120 -7.43 17.29 18.48
N ARG A 121 -6.69 17.32 19.59
CA ARG A 121 -6.71 18.42 20.57
C ARG A 121 -5.59 19.43 20.36
N LEU A 122 -4.64 19.16 19.45
CA LEU A 122 -3.57 20.11 19.17
C LEU A 122 -4.19 21.41 18.64
N PRO A 123 -3.65 22.59 19.02
CA PRO A 123 -4.12 23.85 18.48
C PRO A 123 -4.05 23.85 16.97
N GLU A 124 -5.12 24.29 16.33
CA GLU A 124 -5.18 24.39 14.88
C GLU A 124 -4.15 25.40 14.37
N VAL A 125 -3.42 25.04 13.31
CA VAL A 125 -2.45 25.91 12.66
C VAL A 125 -2.85 26.11 11.21
N LYS A 126 -3.20 27.36 10.86
CA LYS A 126 -3.37 27.75 9.46
C LYS A 126 -2.01 27.79 8.78
N GLY A 127 -1.89 27.11 7.64
CA GLY A 127 -0.63 26.99 6.93
C GLY A 127 -0.80 26.41 5.53
N TRP A 128 0.30 25.93 4.96
CA TRP A 128 0.32 25.47 3.57
C TRP A 128 -0.74 24.39 3.29
N VAL A 129 -0.90 23.42 4.19
CA VAL A 129 -1.90 22.34 4.05
C VAL A 129 -3.33 22.91 4.06
N THR A 130 -3.67 23.77 5.01
CA THR A 130 -5.02 24.35 5.11
C THR A 130 -5.37 25.24 3.92
N HIS A 131 -4.37 25.88 3.30
CA HIS A 131 -4.59 26.74 2.14
C HIS A 131 -4.69 25.98 0.81
N ASN A 132 -3.99 24.84 0.68
CA ASN A 132 -3.83 24.16 -0.60
C ASN A 132 -4.50 22.78 -0.69
N LEU A 133 -4.69 22.09 0.45
CA LEU A 133 -5.17 20.70 0.48
C LEU A 133 -6.54 20.54 1.13
N CYS A 134 -6.97 21.48 1.99
CA CYS A 134 -8.30 21.43 2.58
C CYS A 134 -9.38 21.88 1.59
N PRO A 135 -10.59 21.27 1.62
CA PRO A 135 -11.72 21.78 0.87
C PRO A 135 -12.01 23.24 1.25
N ARG A 136 -12.49 24.03 0.30
CA ARG A 136 -12.99 25.38 0.62
C ARG A 136 -14.31 25.33 1.41
N ASN A 137 -15.05 24.22 1.27
CA ASN A 137 -16.30 23.94 1.96
C ASN A 137 -16.40 22.43 2.16
N ASP A 138 -16.52 21.97 3.41
CA ASP A 138 -16.58 20.55 3.74
C ASP A 138 -17.94 19.91 3.41
N ASP A 139 -19.00 20.73 3.27
CA ASP A 139 -20.36 20.27 2.95
C ASP A 139 -20.61 20.12 1.44
N VAL A 140 -19.73 20.66 0.60
CA VAL A 140 -19.90 20.71 -0.86
C VAL A 140 -18.61 20.28 -1.54
N TYR A 141 -18.58 19.02 -1.99
CA TYR A 141 -17.45 18.39 -2.67
C TYR A 141 -17.71 18.21 -4.18
#